data_AF-A0A0F9CC95-F1
#
_entry.id   AF-A0A0F9CC95-F1
#
_cell.length_a   1.000
_cell.length_b   1.000
_cell.length_c   1.000
_cell.angle_alpha   90.00
_cell.angle_beta   90.00
_cell.angle_gamma   90.00
#
_symmetry.space_group_name_H-M   'P 1'
#
loop_
_entity.id
_entity.type
_entity.pdbx_description
1 polymer ?
#
loop_
_entity_poly.entity_id
_entity_poly.type
_entity_poly.pdbx_seq_one_letter_code
_entity_poly.pdbx_strand_id
1 'polypeptide(L)' 'MTRVIQLIETYEKRGEGTKNDPVRQVMQLFTLDGKLVVEFDSYKKQKGGKNDRR' A
#
# COMPACT_ATOMS: atom_id res chain seq x y z
N MET A 1 8.00 22.61 8.87
CA MET A 1 6.71 22.99 8.25
C MET A 1 5.91 21.73 8.01
N THR A 2 4.59 21.79 8.23
CA THR A 2 3.67 20.66 8.04
C THR A 2 2.58 21.07 7.05
N ARG A 3 2.06 20.13 6.25
CA ARG A 3 0.97 20.34 5.30
C ARG A 3 -0.11 19.29 5.51
N VAL A 4 -1.37 19.68 5.38
CA VAL A 4 -2.51 18.76 5.33
C VAL A 4 -2.72 18.33 3.88
N ILE A 5 -2.95 17.04 3.66
CA ILE A 5 -3.30 16.47 2.36
C ILE A 5 -4.51 15.54 2.53
N GLN A 6 -5.30 15.39 1.47
CA GLN A 6 -6.44 14.47 1.42
C GLN A 6 -6.09 13.27 0.55
N LEU A 7 -6.51 12.09 0.99
CA LEU A 7 -6.26 10.80 0.34
C LEU A 7 -7.54 9.96 0.37
N ILE A 8 -7.63 9.01 -0.55
CA ILE A 8 -8.63 7.94 -0.54
C ILE A 8 -8.02 6.74 0.16
N GLU A 9 -8.68 6.26 1.21
CA GLU A 9 -8.33 5.02 1.87
C GLU A 9 -9.20 3.87 1.34
N THR A 10 -8.55 2.75 1.04
CA THR A 10 -9.23 1.54 0.57
C THR A 10 -8.70 0.31 1.30
N TYR A 11 -9.56 -0.71 1.38
CA TYR A 11 -9.23 -2.00 1.96
C TYR A 11 -9.62 -3.12 0.99
N GLU A 12 -8.65 -3.96 0.64
CA GLU A 12 -8.85 -5.11 -0.23
C GLU A 12 -8.48 -6.41 0.49
N LYS A 13 -9.22 -7.49 0.22
CA LYS A 13 -8.78 -8.84 0.63
C LYS A 13 -7.86 -9.39 -0.45
N ARG A 14 -6.66 -9.82 -0.06
CA ARG A 14 -5.69 -10.48 -0.95
C ARG A 14 -5.22 -11.80 -0.37
N GLY A 15 -4.77 -12.69 -1.24
CA GLY A 15 -4.21 -13.99 -0.92
C GLY A 15 -5.08 -15.15 -1.41
N GLU A 16 -4.45 -16.26 -1.78
CA GLU A 16 -5.12 -17.48 -2.24
C GLU A 16 -5.71 -18.33 -1.10
N GLY A 17 -5.38 -18.02 0.16
CA GLY A 17 -5.82 -18.78 1.32
C GLY A 17 -4.97 -20.02 1.60
N THR A 18 -3.78 -20.10 0.99
CA THR A 18 -2.82 -21.17 1.26
C THR A 18 -1.95 -20.83 2.46
N LYS A 19 -1.22 -21.80 3.02
CA LYS A 19 -0.25 -21.56 4.11
C LYS A 19 0.83 -20.55 3.70
N ASN A 20 1.19 -20.53 2.42
CA ASN A 20 2.23 -19.67 1.87
C ASN A 20 1.69 -18.33 1.33
N ASP A 21 0.36 -18.18 1.24
CA ASP A 21 -0.30 -16.96 0.82
C ASP A 21 -1.68 -16.84 1.50
N PRO A 22 -1.71 -16.52 2.80
CA PRO A 22 -2.94 -16.44 3.55
C PRO A 22 -3.78 -15.25 3.08
N VAL A 23 -5.11 -15.44 3.14
CA VAL A 23 -6.05 -14.33 2.95
C VAL A 23 -5.80 -13.30 4.05
N ARG A 24 -5.61 -12.05 3.64
CA ARG A 24 -5.33 -10.91 4.52
C ARG A 24 -5.95 -9.65 3.96
N GLN A 25 -6.07 -8.65 4.81
CA GLN A 25 -6.50 -7.32 4.40
C GLN A 25 -5.28 -6.47 4.05
N VAL A 26 -5.35 -5.80 2.91
CA VAL A 26 -4.34 -4.86 2.43
C VAL A 26 -4.98 -3.48 2.43
N MET A 27 -4.32 -2.53 3.09
CA MET A 27 -4.75 -1.13 3.12
C MET A 27 -3.94 -0.35 2.09
N GLN A 28 -4.62 0.47 1.29
CA GLN A 28 -3.97 1.31 0.30
C GLN A 28 -4.48 2.74 0.39
N LEU A 29 -3.55 3.68 0.25
CA LEU A 29 -3.82 5.10 0.20
C LEU A 29 -3.54 5.63 -1.20
N PHE A 30 -4.53 6.31 -1.77
CA PHE A 30 -4.44 6.92 -3.09
C PHE A 30 -4.61 8.43 -3.00
N THR A 31 -3.99 9.14 -3.93
CA THR A 31 -4.38 10.52 -4.23
C THR A 31 -5.78 10.55 -4.85
N LEU A 32 -6.40 11.74 -4.92
CA LEU A 32 -7.74 11.91 -5.48
C LEU A 32 -7.81 11.64 -7.00
N ASP A 33 -6.67 11.69 -7.71
CA ASP A 33 -6.51 11.31 -9.12
C ASP A 33 -6.20 9.82 -9.32
N GLY A 34 -6.22 9.02 -8.25
CA GLY A 34 -6.06 7.56 -8.31
C GLY A 34 -4.62 7.06 -8.32
N LYS A 35 -3.64 7.89 -7.98
CA LYS A 35 -2.23 7.45 -7.86
C LYS A 35 -1.98 6.81 -6.50
N LEU A 36 -1.40 5.61 -6.48
CA LEU A 36 -1.02 4.92 -5.25
C LEU A 36 0.10 5.68 -4.52
N VAL A 37 -0.14 5.99 -3.24
CA VAL A 37 0.81 6.68 -2.36
C VAL A 37 1.50 5.67 -1.45
N VAL A 38 0.73 4.82 -0.78
CA VAL A 38 1.24 3.77 0.10
C VAL A 38 0.36 2.53 0.03
N GLU A 39 0.99 1.36 0.09
CA GLU A 39 0.33 0.07 0.29
C GLU A 39 0.90 -0.57 1.56
N PHE A 40 0.02 -0.91 2.49
CA PHE A 40 0.34 -1.69 3.68
C PHE A 40 -0.17 -3.11 3.48
N ASP A 41 0.73 -3.99 3.07
CA ASP A 41 0.52 -5.42 2.97
C ASP A 41 1.49 -6.12 3.94
N SER A 42 0.96 -6.78 4.97
CA SER A 42 1.75 -7.47 5.99
C SER A 42 2.60 -8.62 5.44
N TYR A 43 2.30 -9.09 4.23
CA TYR A 43 2.98 -10.21 3.59
C TYR A 43 3.98 -9.77 2.52
N LYS A 44 3.89 -8.52 2.02
CA LYS A 44 4.95 -7.95 1.19
C LYS A 44 6.02 -7.35 2.10
N LYS A 45 7.26 -7.80 1.92
CA LYS A 45 8.42 -7.04 2.40
C LYS A 45 8.39 -5.67 1.73
N GLN A 46 8.29 -4.59 2.52
CA GLN A 46 8.39 -3.23 2.01
C GLN A 46 9.68 -3.13 1.19
N LYS A 47 9.58 -3.00 -0.13
CA LYS A 47 10.73 -2.58 -0.94
C LYS A 47 10.90 -1.10 -0.64
N GLY A 48 11.80 -0.79 0.29
CA GLY A 48 12.22 0.58 0.56
C GLY A 48 12.47 1.28 -0.77
N GLY A 49 11.78 2.40 -1.00
CA GLY A 49 11.83 3.13 -2.27
C GLY A 49 13.28 3.36 -2.67
N LYS A 50 13.70 2.78 -3.80
CA LYS A 50 14.91 3.22 -4.48
C LYS A 50 14.65 4.65 -4.93
N ASN A 51 15.14 5.63 -4.18
CA ASN A 51 15.47 6.94 -4.71
C ASN A 51 16.65 6.73 -5.67
N ASP A 52 16.39 6.29 -6.90
CA ASP A 52 17.34 6.46 -8.00
C ASP A 52 17.30 7.95 -8.37
N ARG A 53 18.10 8.73 -7.65
CA ARG A 53 18.63 10.01 -8.12
C ARG A 53 20.07 9.75 -8.58
N ARG A 54 20.23 9.48 -9.87
CA ARG A 54 21.45 9.76 -10.62
C ARG A 54 21.05 10.45 -11.91
#